data_AF-A0A925FYC4-F1
#
_entry.id   AF-A0A925FYC4-F1
#
_cell.length_a   1.000
_cell.length_b   1.000
_cell.length_c   1.000
_cell.angle_alpha   90.00
_cell.angle_beta   90.00
_cell.angle_gamma   90.00
#
_symmetry.space_group_name_H-M   'P 1'
#
loop_
_entity.id
_entity.type
_entity.pdbx_description
1 polymer ?
#
loop_
_entity_poly.entity_id
_entity_poly.type
_entity_poly.pdbx_seq_one_letter_code
_entity_poly.pdbx_strand_id
1 'polypeptide(L)'
;VALIAGGHTFGKTHGAAESSHVDVEPEAASLAAQGFGWHNSFGTGKGADTITSGLEVTWTSTPTKWGNNYFENLFGFEWELTKSPGGAQQWVAKDVEANIPDAHDPSKKHLPTMLTTDLSLRLDPAYEKISRRFLENPDEFADAFARAWFKLTHRDMGPRARYLGPEVPEEELIWQDPVPSVTHELIDDQDIAALKATILDSGLSVSQLVSTAWASASTFRGGDKRGGANGARIRLEPQRNWQVNNPFQLGTVLATLEGIQKEFNSAQSGLIFSGDKMVSIADLIVLGGCAGIEKAAKDAGHDVTVPFAPGRADASQEQTEVDSFRYLEPQADGFRNYKRSHHTTAAEEMLVDKAQQLTLTAPEMTVLVGGMRVLNANFAQSQHGVFTDRPETLTNDFFVNLLDFGTTWKATSENEDEFEGRDRETGEPKWTGTRADLVFGSNSELRALAEVYAFDDSQEKFVQDFVAAWTKMMNLDRFDLS
;
A
#
# COMPACT_ATOMS: atom_id res chain seq x y z
N VAL A 1 -15.53 -15.98 -9.96
CA VAL A 1 -16.71 -16.39 -10.76
C VAL A 1 -17.35 -15.21 -11.49
N ALA A 2 -17.97 -14.24 -10.79
CA ALA A 2 -18.70 -13.13 -11.44
C ALA A 2 -17.88 -12.37 -12.49
N LEU A 3 -16.64 -11.96 -12.19
CA LEU A 3 -15.77 -11.26 -13.15
C LEU A 3 -15.49 -12.05 -14.42
N ILE A 4 -15.14 -13.34 -14.29
CA ILE A 4 -14.77 -14.18 -15.45
C ILE A 4 -15.99 -14.43 -16.31
N ALA A 5 -17.08 -14.94 -15.71
CA ALA A 5 -18.32 -15.20 -16.44
C ALA A 5 -18.90 -13.93 -17.06
N GLY A 6 -18.89 -12.81 -16.32
CA GLY A 6 -19.42 -11.54 -16.81
C GLY A 6 -18.58 -10.94 -17.93
N GLY A 7 -17.25 -11.06 -17.87
CA GLY A 7 -16.36 -10.68 -18.97
C GLY A 7 -16.55 -11.56 -20.20
N HIS A 8 -16.56 -12.88 -20.02
CA HIS A 8 -16.71 -13.86 -21.11
C HIS A 8 -18.16 -14.01 -21.61
N THR A 9 -19.14 -13.29 -21.04
CA THR A 9 -20.44 -13.07 -21.69
C THR A 9 -20.27 -12.29 -23.01
N PHE A 10 -19.19 -11.53 -23.15
CA PHE A 10 -18.92 -10.65 -24.29
C PHE A 10 -17.71 -11.08 -25.13
N GLY A 11 -17.76 -10.72 -26.41
CA GLY A 11 -16.63 -10.80 -27.33
C GLY A 11 -16.17 -12.22 -27.66
N LYS A 12 -14.87 -12.34 -27.98
CA LYS A 12 -14.20 -13.57 -28.37
C LYS A 12 -12.68 -13.48 -28.12
N THR A 13 -11.99 -14.61 -28.12
CA THR A 13 -10.54 -14.68 -28.24
C THR A 13 -10.11 -14.68 -29.72
N HIS A 14 -8.80 -14.58 -30.02
CA HIS A 14 -8.29 -14.53 -31.39
C HIS A 14 -7.04 -15.41 -31.58
N GLY A 15 -7.12 -16.33 -32.54
CA GLY A 15 -6.16 -17.40 -32.79
C GLY A 15 -6.40 -18.05 -34.16
N ALA A 16 -6.61 -17.22 -35.19
CA ALA A 16 -6.93 -17.65 -36.56
C ALA A 16 -5.84 -18.52 -37.22
N ALA A 17 -4.60 -18.44 -36.75
CA ALA A 17 -3.47 -19.28 -37.15
C ALA A 17 -2.39 -19.33 -36.07
N GLU A 18 -1.27 -20.00 -36.37
CA GLU A 18 -0.11 -20.12 -35.48
C GLU A 18 0.51 -18.76 -35.14
N SER A 19 1.03 -18.63 -33.92
CA SER A 19 1.63 -17.39 -33.42
C SER A 19 2.93 -17.00 -34.12
N SER A 20 3.51 -17.88 -34.95
CA SER A 20 4.67 -17.59 -35.81
C SER A 20 4.41 -16.45 -36.81
N HIS A 21 3.14 -16.12 -37.06
CA HIS A 21 2.75 -14.98 -37.88
C HIS A 21 2.76 -13.63 -37.15
N VAL A 22 2.81 -13.63 -35.81
CA VAL A 22 2.79 -12.44 -34.97
C VAL A 22 4.22 -12.00 -34.70
N ASP A 23 4.54 -10.78 -35.14
CA ASP A 23 5.83 -10.14 -34.94
C ASP A 23 6.00 -9.63 -33.50
N VAL A 24 7.12 -8.97 -33.25
CA VAL A 24 7.52 -8.43 -31.94
C VAL A 24 6.49 -7.48 -31.32
N GLU A 25 6.49 -7.44 -30.00
CA GLU A 25 5.73 -6.53 -29.15
C GLU A 25 6.12 -5.05 -29.37
N PRO A 26 5.31 -4.08 -28.90
CA PRO A 26 5.50 -2.66 -29.19
C PRO A 26 6.89 -2.08 -28.89
N GLU A 27 7.52 -2.46 -27.76
CA GLU A 27 8.83 -1.92 -27.36
C GLU A 27 10.00 -2.44 -28.21
N ALA A 28 9.83 -3.59 -28.86
CA ALA A 28 10.81 -4.16 -29.78
C ALA A 28 10.50 -3.84 -31.25
N ALA A 29 9.32 -3.29 -31.53
CA ALA A 29 8.91 -2.92 -32.88
C ALA A 29 9.72 -1.73 -33.43
N SER A 30 9.81 -1.65 -34.76
CA SER A 30 10.48 -0.52 -35.39
C SER A 30 9.76 0.81 -35.08
N LEU A 31 10.50 1.91 -35.12
CA LEU A 31 9.92 3.25 -34.95
C LEU A 31 8.79 3.55 -35.95
N ALA A 32 8.81 2.94 -37.14
CA ALA A 32 7.75 3.07 -38.14
C ALA A 32 6.40 2.50 -37.68
N ALA A 33 6.39 1.61 -36.69
CA ALA A 33 5.19 1.07 -36.07
C ALA A 33 4.49 2.06 -35.12
N GLN A 34 5.11 3.20 -34.80
CA GLN A 34 4.48 4.30 -34.03
C GLN A 34 3.83 3.84 -32.71
N GLY A 35 4.53 3.02 -31.94
CA GLY A 35 4.06 2.51 -30.64
C GLY A 35 3.08 1.35 -30.72
N PHE A 36 2.77 0.85 -31.93
CA PHE A 36 2.09 -0.44 -32.11
C PHE A 36 3.10 -1.59 -32.21
N GLY A 37 2.61 -2.81 -32.00
CA GLY A 37 3.38 -4.06 -32.12
C GLY A 37 2.46 -5.21 -32.48
N TRP A 38 2.96 -6.44 -32.37
CA TRP A 38 2.26 -7.68 -32.71
C TRP A 38 1.73 -7.66 -34.15
N HIS A 39 2.53 -7.15 -35.09
CA HIS A 39 2.14 -7.10 -36.49
C HIS A 39 1.91 -8.52 -37.01
N ASN A 40 0.74 -8.75 -37.60
CA ASN A 40 0.31 -10.07 -37.98
C ASN A 40 0.40 -10.25 -39.51
N SER A 41 1.25 -11.19 -39.93
CA SER A 41 1.47 -11.53 -41.34
C SER A 41 0.45 -12.53 -41.91
N PHE A 42 -0.43 -13.10 -41.08
CA PHE A 42 -1.44 -14.06 -41.50
C PHE A 42 -2.62 -13.36 -42.20
N GLY A 43 -2.92 -13.76 -43.44
CA GLY A 43 -4.05 -13.23 -44.19
C GLY A 43 -3.99 -11.70 -44.31
N THR A 44 -5.04 -11.03 -43.83
CA THR A 44 -5.12 -9.56 -43.76
C THR A 44 -4.46 -8.95 -42.52
N GLY A 45 -4.03 -9.78 -41.56
CA GLY A 45 -3.43 -9.38 -40.30
C GLY A 45 -4.41 -8.85 -39.24
N LYS A 46 -5.71 -8.82 -39.53
CA LYS A 46 -6.76 -8.23 -38.69
C LYS A 46 -8.14 -8.80 -39.01
N GLY A 47 -9.16 -8.40 -38.26
CA GLY A 47 -10.53 -8.89 -38.46
C GLY A 47 -10.61 -10.41 -38.34
N ALA A 48 -11.08 -11.09 -39.37
CA ALA A 48 -11.20 -12.56 -39.39
C ALA A 48 -9.86 -13.30 -39.26
N ASP A 49 -8.74 -12.64 -39.60
CA ASP A 49 -7.40 -13.22 -39.55
C ASP A 49 -6.62 -12.82 -38.28
N THR A 50 -7.30 -12.23 -37.29
CA THR A 50 -6.64 -11.73 -36.07
C THR A 50 -6.04 -12.87 -35.24
N ILE A 51 -4.84 -12.64 -34.72
CA ILE A 51 -4.18 -13.51 -33.75
C ILE A 51 -3.81 -12.65 -32.54
N THR A 52 -4.15 -13.12 -31.34
CA THR A 52 -3.82 -12.44 -30.08
C THR A 52 -3.36 -13.44 -29.03
N SER A 53 -4.28 -14.26 -28.50
CA SER A 53 -3.93 -15.28 -27.51
C SER A 53 -3.55 -16.62 -28.15
N GLY A 54 -3.87 -16.81 -29.43
CA GLY A 54 -3.75 -18.09 -30.12
C GLY A 54 -4.93 -19.04 -29.86
N LEU A 55 -5.87 -18.66 -28.98
CA LEU A 55 -7.16 -19.35 -28.76
C LEU A 55 -8.21 -18.78 -29.71
N GLU A 56 -9.16 -19.60 -30.15
CA GLU A 56 -10.24 -19.18 -31.06
C GLU A 56 -11.59 -19.63 -30.48
N VAL A 57 -12.07 -18.86 -29.51
CA VAL A 57 -13.24 -19.15 -28.66
C VAL A 57 -14.23 -18.00 -28.70
N THR A 58 -15.50 -18.32 -28.90
CA THR A 58 -16.63 -17.39 -28.76
C THR A 58 -17.67 -18.06 -27.87
N TRP A 59 -17.95 -17.45 -26.72
CA TRP A 59 -18.67 -18.10 -25.62
C TRP A 59 -20.19 -18.10 -25.75
N THR A 60 -20.75 -17.04 -26.33
CA THR A 60 -22.21 -16.77 -26.31
C THR A 60 -22.78 -16.60 -27.70
N SER A 61 -24.07 -16.90 -27.87
CA SER A 61 -24.80 -16.71 -29.12
C SER A 61 -25.09 -15.23 -29.44
N THR A 62 -24.89 -14.34 -28.45
CA THR A 62 -25.00 -12.88 -28.61
C THR A 62 -23.77 -12.17 -28.03
N PRO A 63 -22.58 -12.25 -28.66
CA PRO A 63 -21.32 -11.77 -28.07
C PRO A 63 -21.25 -10.27 -27.76
N THR A 64 -22.22 -9.48 -28.23
CA THR A 64 -22.29 -8.04 -28.03
C THR A 64 -23.47 -7.62 -27.14
N LYS A 65 -24.12 -8.56 -26.45
CA LYS A 65 -25.27 -8.30 -25.59
C LYS A 65 -25.10 -8.99 -24.25
N TRP A 66 -25.40 -8.26 -23.18
CA TRP A 66 -25.47 -8.84 -21.85
C TRP A 66 -26.56 -9.91 -21.78
N GLY A 67 -26.29 -10.99 -21.05
CA GLY A 67 -27.21 -12.09 -20.83
C GLY A 67 -26.56 -13.22 -20.04
N ASN A 68 -27.33 -14.28 -19.75
CA ASN A 68 -26.84 -15.42 -18.97
C ASN A 68 -26.34 -16.59 -19.84
N ASN A 69 -26.22 -16.40 -21.15
CA ASN A 69 -25.92 -17.47 -22.09
C ASN A 69 -24.54 -18.12 -21.86
N TYR A 70 -23.60 -17.41 -21.23
CA TYR A 70 -22.33 -18.01 -20.79
C TYR A 70 -22.57 -19.22 -19.86
N PHE A 71 -23.39 -19.05 -18.81
CA PHE A 71 -23.66 -20.13 -17.85
C PHE A 71 -24.59 -21.21 -18.45
N GLU A 72 -25.56 -20.81 -19.28
CA GLU A 72 -26.43 -21.75 -20.01
C GLU A 72 -25.58 -22.69 -20.87
N ASN A 73 -24.60 -22.16 -21.61
CA ASN A 73 -23.70 -22.97 -22.41
C ASN A 73 -22.78 -23.82 -21.51
N LEU A 74 -22.17 -23.21 -20.47
CA LEU A 74 -21.23 -23.90 -19.58
C LEU A 74 -21.83 -25.17 -18.94
N PHE A 75 -23.08 -25.11 -18.51
CA PHE A 75 -23.78 -26.22 -17.86
C PHE A 75 -24.68 -27.03 -18.80
N GLY A 76 -25.11 -26.46 -19.92
CA GLY A 76 -26.01 -27.11 -20.88
C GLY A 76 -25.32 -28.13 -21.79
N PHE A 77 -23.99 -28.08 -21.88
CA PHE A 77 -23.21 -28.95 -22.76
C PHE A 77 -22.15 -29.76 -22.01
N GLU A 78 -21.74 -30.88 -22.61
CA GLU A 78 -20.51 -31.57 -22.26
C GLU A 78 -19.38 -31.10 -23.19
N TRP A 79 -18.15 -31.05 -22.65
CA TRP A 79 -17.02 -30.39 -23.31
C TRP A 79 -15.96 -31.40 -23.77
N GLU A 80 -15.45 -31.24 -24.99
CA GLU A 80 -14.32 -32.01 -25.54
C GLU A 80 -13.09 -31.14 -25.72
N LEU A 81 -11.93 -31.64 -25.28
CA LEU A 81 -10.65 -30.98 -25.53
C LEU A 81 -10.32 -31.02 -27.02
N THR A 82 -10.03 -29.87 -27.59
CA THR A 82 -9.62 -29.69 -28.98
C THR A 82 -8.46 -28.69 -29.08
N LYS A 83 -8.04 -28.38 -30.30
CA LYS A 83 -7.04 -27.33 -30.58
C LYS A 83 -7.63 -26.23 -31.46
N SER A 84 -7.24 -24.99 -31.17
CA SER A 84 -7.47 -23.85 -32.05
C SER A 84 -6.71 -24.02 -33.37
N PRO A 85 -7.01 -23.21 -34.40
CA PRO A 85 -6.18 -23.10 -35.60
C PRO A 85 -4.72 -22.72 -35.27
N GLY A 86 -4.49 -21.94 -34.21
CA GLY A 86 -3.16 -21.63 -33.67
C GLY A 86 -2.51 -22.71 -32.82
N GLY A 87 -3.13 -23.89 -32.68
CA GLY A 87 -2.59 -25.04 -31.95
C GLY A 87 -2.78 -25.01 -30.43
N ALA A 88 -3.44 -23.97 -29.89
CA ALA A 88 -3.70 -23.84 -28.45
C ALA A 88 -4.81 -24.79 -27.99
N GLN A 89 -4.70 -25.31 -26.77
CA GLN A 89 -5.72 -26.18 -26.18
C GLN A 89 -6.97 -25.38 -25.79
N GLN A 90 -8.14 -25.79 -26.26
CA GLN A 90 -9.44 -25.20 -25.94
C GLN A 90 -10.53 -26.28 -25.91
N TRP A 91 -11.76 -25.93 -25.57
CA TRP A 91 -12.86 -26.87 -25.46
C TRP A 91 -14.00 -26.53 -26.41
N VAL A 92 -14.65 -27.55 -26.96
CA VAL A 92 -15.81 -27.44 -27.84
C VAL A 92 -16.97 -28.27 -27.30
N ALA A 93 -18.20 -27.77 -27.44
CA ALA A 93 -19.39 -28.49 -27.01
C ALA A 93 -19.63 -29.76 -27.87
N LYS A 94 -19.95 -30.87 -27.21
CA LYS A 94 -20.26 -32.16 -27.83
C LYS A 94 -21.71 -32.24 -28.29
N ASP A 95 -21.95 -32.90 -29.42
CA ASP A 95 -23.27 -33.34 -29.90
C ASP A 95 -24.32 -32.22 -30.02
N VAL A 96 -23.91 -31.01 -30.42
CA VAL A 96 -24.80 -29.85 -30.61
C VAL A 96 -24.63 -29.20 -31.98
N GLU A 97 -25.62 -28.42 -32.39
CA GLU A 97 -25.57 -27.62 -33.62
C GLU A 97 -24.82 -26.30 -33.42
N ALA A 98 -24.23 -25.80 -34.51
CA ALA A 98 -23.55 -24.51 -34.53
C ALA A 98 -24.56 -23.36 -34.38
N ASN A 99 -24.52 -22.66 -33.25
CA ASN A 99 -25.43 -21.57 -32.90
C ASN A 99 -24.71 -20.25 -32.57
N ILE A 100 -23.37 -20.25 -32.50
CA ILE A 100 -22.56 -19.07 -32.22
C ILE A 100 -22.29 -18.33 -33.53
N PRO A 101 -22.58 -17.02 -33.64
CA PRO A 101 -22.33 -16.28 -34.89
C PRO A 101 -20.83 -16.15 -35.17
N ASP A 102 -20.45 -16.18 -36.45
CA ASP A 102 -19.14 -15.71 -36.88
C ASP A 102 -19.03 -14.17 -36.74
N ALA A 103 -17.84 -13.68 -36.43
CA ALA A 103 -17.62 -12.25 -36.17
C ALA A 103 -17.67 -11.37 -37.42
N HIS A 104 -17.42 -11.92 -38.61
CA HIS A 104 -17.27 -11.16 -39.85
C HIS A 104 -18.13 -11.68 -41.02
N ASP A 105 -18.58 -12.93 -40.95
CA ASP A 105 -19.39 -13.57 -41.98
C ASP A 105 -20.79 -13.95 -41.45
N PRO A 106 -21.86 -13.19 -41.75
CA PRO A 106 -23.18 -13.45 -41.22
C PRO A 106 -23.81 -14.77 -41.69
N SER A 107 -23.21 -15.41 -42.71
CA SER A 107 -23.66 -16.72 -43.20
C SER A 107 -23.07 -17.89 -42.42
N LYS A 108 -22.05 -17.65 -41.57
CA LYS A 108 -21.35 -18.68 -40.81
C LYS A 108 -21.77 -18.71 -39.34
N LYS A 109 -21.77 -19.92 -38.79
CA LYS A 109 -21.96 -20.19 -37.37
C LYS A 109 -20.96 -21.25 -36.91
N HIS A 110 -20.65 -21.20 -35.62
CA HIS A 110 -19.69 -22.05 -34.94
C HIS A 110 -20.35 -22.80 -33.78
N LEU A 111 -19.70 -23.87 -33.35
CA LEU A 111 -20.05 -24.57 -32.12
C LEU A 111 -19.67 -23.71 -30.90
N PRO A 112 -20.43 -23.80 -29.79
CA PRO A 112 -20.01 -23.25 -28.51
C PRO A 112 -18.64 -23.76 -28.10
N THR A 113 -17.82 -22.84 -27.57
CA THR A 113 -16.44 -23.12 -27.15
C THR A 113 -16.17 -22.50 -25.79
N MET A 114 -15.22 -23.08 -25.05
CA MET A 114 -14.80 -22.63 -23.71
C MET A 114 -13.30 -22.75 -23.53
N LEU A 115 -12.74 -21.95 -22.64
CA LEU A 115 -11.37 -22.10 -22.15
C LEU A 115 -11.32 -23.13 -21.02
N THR A 116 -10.14 -23.68 -20.76
CA THR A 116 -9.91 -24.53 -19.57
C THR A 116 -10.25 -23.79 -18.27
N THR A 117 -9.95 -22.49 -18.21
CA THR A 117 -10.28 -21.63 -17.07
C THR A 117 -11.78 -21.39 -16.92
N ASP A 118 -12.55 -21.43 -18.01
CA ASP A 118 -14.01 -21.32 -17.96
C ASP A 118 -14.62 -22.59 -17.36
N LEU A 119 -14.13 -23.75 -17.79
CA LEU A 119 -14.56 -25.04 -17.24
C LEU A 119 -14.24 -25.16 -15.75
N SER A 120 -13.20 -24.47 -15.26
CA SER A 120 -12.89 -24.43 -13.83
C SER A 120 -14.04 -23.85 -13.00
N LEU A 121 -14.86 -22.95 -13.57
CA LEU A 121 -16.04 -22.41 -12.89
C LEU A 121 -17.16 -23.44 -12.69
N ARG A 122 -17.13 -24.55 -13.43
CA ARG A 122 -18.05 -25.68 -13.30
C ARG A 122 -17.42 -26.87 -12.56
N LEU A 123 -16.12 -27.09 -12.73
CA LEU A 123 -15.44 -28.28 -12.21
C LEU A 123 -14.88 -28.11 -10.80
N ASP A 124 -14.53 -26.89 -10.39
CA ASP A 124 -14.14 -26.62 -9.01
C ASP A 124 -15.38 -26.66 -8.09
N PRO A 125 -15.40 -27.46 -7.00
CA PRO A 125 -16.59 -27.64 -6.17
C PRO A 125 -17.10 -26.37 -5.47
N ALA A 126 -16.24 -25.36 -5.23
CA ALA A 126 -16.64 -24.11 -4.63
C ALA A 126 -17.19 -23.14 -5.69
N TYR A 127 -16.53 -23.04 -6.85
CA TYR A 127 -17.01 -22.22 -7.95
C TYR A 127 -18.30 -22.77 -8.56
N GLU A 128 -18.44 -24.09 -8.67
CA GLU A 128 -19.63 -24.73 -9.22
C GLU A 128 -20.91 -24.28 -8.51
N LYS A 129 -20.90 -24.23 -7.18
CA LYS A 129 -22.04 -23.76 -6.37
C LYS A 129 -22.40 -22.31 -6.67
N ILE A 130 -21.39 -21.46 -6.82
CA ILE A 130 -21.59 -20.03 -7.15
C ILE A 130 -22.11 -19.90 -8.58
N SER A 131 -21.51 -20.61 -9.53
CA SER A 131 -21.87 -20.62 -10.94
C SER A 131 -23.29 -21.14 -11.16
N ARG A 132 -23.69 -22.21 -10.46
CA ARG A 132 -25.05 -22.75 -10.53
C ARG A 132 -26.06 -21.78 -9.94
N ARG A 133 -25.74 -21.13 -8.82
CA ARG A 133 -26.58 -20.07 -8.28
C ARG A 133 -26.77 -18.91 -9.27
N PHE A 134 -25.70 -18.48 -9.94
CA PHE A 134 -25.77 -17.42 -10.97
C PHE A 134 -26.47 -17.86 -12.26
N LEU A 135 -26.39 -19.15 -12.62
CA LEU A 135 -27.22 -19.72 -13.68
C LEU A 135 -28.71 -19.61 -13.34
N GLU A 136 -29.08 -20.02 -12.13
CA GLU A 136 -30.47 -20.05 -11.64
C GLU A 136 -31.01 -18.65 -11.32
N ASN A 137 -30.14 -17.69 -10.97
CA ASN A 137 -30.48 -16.34 -10.53
C ASN A 137 -29.64 -15.29 -11.30
N PRO A 138 -29.99 -14.97 -12.55
CA PRO A 138 -29.23 -14.03 -13.39
C PRO A 138 -29.13 -12.61 -12.81
N ASP A 139 -30.10 -12.18 -12.01
CA ASP A 139 -30.08 -10.86 -11.37
C ASP A 139 -29.02 -10.77 -10.25
N GLU A 140 -28.84 -11.85 -9.47
CA GLU A 140 -27.74 -11.94 -8.49
C GLU A 140 -26.38 -11.90 -9.20
N PHE A 141 -26.28 -12.55 -10.36
CA PHE A 141 -25.08 -12.51 -11.18
C PHE A 141 -24.78 -11.10 -11.70
N ALA A 142 -25.79 -10.39 -12.20
CA ALA A 142 -25.64 -9.03 -12.70
C ALA A 142 -25.18 -8.06 -11.60
N ASP A 143 -25.79 -8.10 -10.40
CA ASP A 143 -25.37 -7.29 -9.26
C ASP A 143 -23.94 -7.63 -8.81
N ALA A 144 -23.63 -8.91 -8.65
CA ALA A 144 -22.30 -9.35 -8.25
C ALA A 144 -21.22 -8.97 -9.28
N PHE A 145 -21.53 -9.07 -10.57
CA PHE A 145 -20.61 -8.65 -11.64
C PHE A 145 -20.42 -7.14 -11.63
N ALA A 146 -21.48 -6.34 -11.53
CA ALA A 146 -21.39 -4.88 -11.47
C ALA A 146 -20.53 -4.41 -10.28
N ARG A 147 -20.79 -4.94 -9.09
CA ARG A 147 -20.02 -4.63 -7.87
C ARG A 147 -18.56 -5.09 -7.98
N ALA A 148 -18.31 -6.28 -8.51
CA ALA A 148 -16.97 -6.80 -8.68
C ALA A 148 -16.18 -6.04 -9.76
N TRP A 149 -16.84 -5.62 -10.84
CA TRP A 149 -16.25 -4.78 -11.88
C TRP A 149 -15.88 -3.41 -11.34
N PHE A 150 -16.78 -2.77 -10.60
CA PHE A 150 -16.49 -1.50 -9.92
C PHE A 150 -15.29 -1.65 -8.97
N LYS A 151 -15.26 -2.68 -8.12
CA LYS A 151 -14.10 -2.98 -7.27
C LYS A 151 -12.83 -3.19 -8.10
N LEU A 152 -12.88 -3.97 -9.17
CA LEU A 152 -11.71 -4.26 -10.03
C LEU A 152 -11.08 -2.98 -10.56
N THR A 153 -11.89 -2.03 -11.04
CA THR A 153 -11.41 -0.81 -11.71
C THR A 153 -11.21 0.38 -10.76
N HIS A 154 -11.48 0.24 -9.46
CA HIS A 154 -11.34 1.32 -8.47
C HIS A 154 -10.55 0.91 -7.21
N ARG A 155 -10.14 -0.36 -7.07
CA ARG A 155 -9.40 -0.88 -5.90
C ARG A 155 -8.07 -0.20 -5.61
N ASP A 156 -7.46 0.45 -6.58
CA ASP A 156 -6.20 1.19 -6.50
C ASP A 156 -6.39 2.71 -6.48
N MET A 157 -7.63 3.18 -6.42
CA MET A 157 -7.96 4.61 -6.28
C MET A 157 -7.86 5.11 -4.84
N GLY A 158 -7.63 4.26 -3.84
CA GLY A 158 -7.57 4.69 -2.44
C GLY A 158 -8.90 5.25 -1.90
N PRO A 159 -8.85 6.19 -0.93
CA PRO A 159 -10.04 6.71 -0.26
C PRO A 159 -11.05 7.37 -1.22
N ARG A 160 -12.34 7.29 -0.86
CA ARG A 160 -13.45 7.88 -1.64
C ARG A 160 -13.30 9.38 -1.89
N ALA A 161 -12.57 10.11 -1.05
CA ALA A 161 -12.24 11.53 -1.26
C ALA A 161 -11.57 11.81 -2.63
N ARG A 162 -10.94 10.79 -3.24
CA ARG A 162 -10.31 10.90 -4.57
C ARG A 162 -11.25 10.64 -5.74
N TYR A 163 -12.50 10.24 -5.49
CA TYR A 163 -13.43 9.85 -6.54
C TYR A 163 -14.12 11.12 -7.06
N LEU A 164 -14.09 11.33 -8.38
CA LEU A 164 -14.56 12.55 -9.02
C LEU A 164 -15.65 12.24 -10.05
N GLY A 165 -16.55 13.20 -10.26
CA GLY A 165 -17.60 13.12 -11.27
C GLY A 165 -18.97 12.71 -10.71
N PRO A 166 -20.02 12.78 -11.56
CA PRO A 166 -21.41 12.64 -11.11
C PRO A 166 -21.87 11.17 -10.93
N GLU A 167 -21.05 10.19 -11.31
CA GLU A 167 -21.39 8.76 -11.31
C GLU A 167 -20.76 7.98 -10.14
N VAL A 168 -20.16 8.69 -9.17
CA VAL A 168 -19.61 8.06 -7.96
C VAL A 168 -20.75 7.41 -7.17
N PRO A 169 -20.71 6.09 -6.91
CA PRO A 169 -21.76 5.42 -6.15
C PRO A 169 -21.88 6.00 -4.74
N GLU A 170 -23.10 6.23 -4.28
CA GLU A 170 -23.38 6.71 -2.92
C GLU A 170 -23.00 5.67 -1.86
N GLU A 171 -23.21 4.38 -2.16
CA GLU A 171 -22.89 3.25 -1.29
C GLU A 171 -21.39 3.21 -0.94
N GLU A 172 -21.09 3.18 0.36
CA GLU A 172 -19.74 2.92 0.86
C GLU A 172 -19.48 1.43 0.90
N LEU A 173 -18.40 1.01 0.26
CA LEU A 173 -18.01 -0.38 0.18
C LEU A 173 -16.87 -0.64 1.14
N ILE A 174 -16.98 -1.70 1.93
CA ILE A 174 -16.02 -2.04 2.98
C ILE A 174 -14.55 -2.10 2.50
N TRP A 175 -14.33 -2.54 1.26
CA TRP A 175 -12.97 -2.66 0.68
C TRP A 175 -12.31 -1.30 0.40
N GLN A 176 -13.07 -0.20 0.45
CA GLN A 176 -12.55 1.17 0.31
C GLN A 176 -11.93 1.69 1.61
N ASP A 177 -11.89 0.87 2.66
CA ASP A 177 -11.42 1.23 3.99
C ASP A 177 -12.08 2.53 4.50
N PRO A 178 -13.43 2.60 4.54
CA PRO A 178 -14.16 3.86 4.73
C PRO A 178 -13.80 4.54 6.05
N VAL A 179 -13.74 5.86 6.03
CA VAL A 179 -13.50 6.71 7.21
C VAL A 179 -14.72 7.62 7.36
N PRO A 180 -15.33 7.71 8.56
CA PRO A 180 -16.48 8.56 8.79
C PRO A 180 -16.20 10.02 8.42
N SER A 181 -17.20 10.71 7.86
CA SER A 181 -17.11 12.16 7.66
C SER A 181 -17.06 12.89 8.99
N VAL A 182 -16.27 13.96 9.07
CA VAL A 182 -16.23 14.85 10.23
C VAL A 182 -17.51 15.70 10.26
N THR A 183 -18.25 15.67 11.37
CA THR A 183 -19.52 16.41 11.55
C THR A 183 -19.47 17.42 12.71
N HIS A 184 -18.28 17.72 13.21
CA HIS A 184 -18.03 18.58 14.35
C HIS A 184 -17.02 19.68 14.01
N GLU A 185 -16.93 20.72 14.85
CA GLU A 185 -15.89 21.74 14.70
C GLU A 185 -14.50 21.13 14.98
N LEU A 186 -13.51 21.52 14.18
CA LEU A 186 -12.12 21.09 14.34
C LEU A 186 -11.40 21.95 15.38
N ILE A 187 -10.35 21.39 15.98
CA ILE A 187 -9.44 22.12 16.84
C ILE A 187 -8.71 23.24 16.08
N ASP A 188 -8.45 24.36 16.76
CA ASP A 188 -7.70 25.50 16.23
C ASP A 188 -6.26 25.54 16.77
N ASP A 189 -5.49 26.57 16.41
CA ASP A 189 -4.09 26.71 16.80
C ASP A 189 -3.87 26.78 18.32
N GLN A 190 -4.83 27.35 19.08
CA GLN A 190 -4.73 27.43 20.53
C GLN A 190 -4.94 26.06 21.16
N ASP A 191 -5.94 25.32 20.66
CA ASP A 191 -6.20 23.95 21.09
C ASP A 191 -5.02 23.03 20.75
N ILE A 192 -4.45 23.16 19.55
CA ILE A 192 -3.27 22.42 19.10
C ILE A 192 -2.09 22.65 20.06
N ALA A 193 -1.80 23.90 20.40
CA ALA A 193 -0.71 24.23 21.32
C ALA A 193 -0.97 23.66 22.73
N ALA A 194 -2.19 23.78 23.24
CA ALA A 194 -2.58 23.26 24.54
C ALA A 194 -2.50 21.73 24.60
N LEU A 195 -3.03 21.03 23.60
CA LEU A 195 -3.00 19.57 23.50
C LEU A 195 -1.58 19.04 23.39
N LYS A 196 -0.70 19.68 22.61
CA LYS A 196 0.74 19.31 22.56
C LYS A 196 1.38 19.40 23.95
N ALA A 197 1.12 20.47 24.70
CA ALA A 197 1.62 20.62 26.07
C ALA A 197 1.08 19.51 26.98
N THR A 198 -0.23 19.24 26.96
CA THR A 198 -0.86 18.17 27.75
C THR A 198 -0.29 16.78 27.41
N ILE A 199 -0.02 16.49 26.14
CA ILE A 199 0.60 15.22 25.71
C ILE A 199 2.02 15.10 26.26
N LEU A 200 2.82 16.16 26.24
CA LEU A 200 4.18 16.13 26.79
C LEU A 200 4.17 16.00 28.33
N ASP A 201 3.23 16.66 29.00
CA ASP A 201 3.06 16.59 30.46
C ASP A 201 2.50 15.24 30.94
N SER A 202 1.95 14.41 30.04
CA SER A 202 1.43 13.08 30.39
C SER A 202 2.51 12.06 30.73
N GLY A 203 3.79 12.41 30.52
CA GLY A 203 4.94 11.54 30.77
C GLY A 203 5.22 10.51 29.68
N LEU A 204 4.56 10.61 28.52
CA LEU A 204 4.93 9.82 27.34
C LEU A 204 6.28 10.30 26.80
N SER A 205 7.19 9.37 26.50
CA SER A 205 8.51 9.71 25.99
C SER A 205 8.46 10.15 24.52
N VAL A 206 9.52 10.82 24.04
CA VAL A 206 9.65 11.18 22.61
C VAL A 206 9.59 9.92 21.75
N SER A 207 10.33 8.86 22.13
CA SER A 207 10.32 7.58 21.43
C SER A 207 8.92 6.98 21.35
N GLN A 208 8.14 7.02 22.43
CA GLN A 208 6.77 6.50 22.42
C GLN A 208 5.85 7.28 21.48
N LEU A 209 5.92 8.61 21.50
CA LEU A 209 5.09 9.47 20.67
C LEU A 209 5.44 9.32 19.18
N VAL A 210 6.73 9.39 18.85
CA VAL A 210 7.25 9.26 17.47
C VAL A 210 6.97 7.87 16.92
N SER A 211 7.25 6.80 17.68
CA SER A 211 7.03 5.42 17.23
C SER A 211 5.54 5.14 16.97
N THR A 212 4.65 5.69 17.80
CA THR A 212 3.19 5.48 17.64
C THR A 212 2.64 6.22 16.43
N ALA A 213 3.04 7.47 16.23
CA ALA A 213 2.67 8.25 15.06
C ALA A 213 3.22 7.62 13.77
N TRP A 214 4.48 7.19 13.78
CA TRP A 214 5.08 6.46 12.66
C TRP A 214 4.34 5.16 12.36
N ALA A 215 4.07 4.32 13.37
CA ALA A 215 3.35 3.06 13.20
C ALA A 215 1.96 3.26 12.57
N SER A 216 1.30 4.39 12.88
CA SER A 216 -0.01 4.73 12.32
C SER A 216 0.10 5.16 10.85
N ALA A 217 0.92 6.17 10.58
CA ALA A 217 1.05 6.76 9.24
C ALA A 217 1.77 5.86 8.23
N SER A 218 2.77 5.09 8.67
CA SER A 218 3.63 4.28 7.79
C SER A 218 2.93 3.05 7.20
N THR A 219 1.67 2.80 7.52
CA THR A 219 0.87 1.79 6.80
C THR A 219 0.50 2.22 5.40
N PHE A 220 0.62 3.52 5.08
CA PHE A 220 0.33 4.05 3.76
C PHE A 220 1.21 3.40 2.67
N ARG A 221 0.64 3.21 1.47
CA ARG A 221 1.41 2.93 0.26
C ARG A 221 0.81 3.60 -0.98
N GLY A 222 1.61 4.34 -1.74
CA GLY A 222 1.17 5.15 -2.87
C GLY A 222 0.67 4.36 -4.10
N GLY A 223 1.02 3.07 -4.18
CA GLY A 223 0.60 2.17 -5.26
C GLY A 223 -0.92 2.05 -5.39
N ASP A 224 -1.60 1.74 -4.28
CA ASP A 224 -3.08 1.67 -4.21
C ASP A 224 -3.70 2.71 -3.25
N LYS A 225 -2.86 3.53 -2.59
CA LYS A 225 -3.22 4.62 -1.66
C LYS A 225 -4.00 4.15 -0.43
N ARG A 226 -3.83 2.87 -0.06
CA ARG A 226 -4.36 2.32 1.19
C ARG A 226 -3.45 2.62 2.37
N GLY A 227 -3.99 2.50 3.59
CA GLY A 227 -3.27 2.77 4.84
C GLY A 227 -3.15 4.27 5.13
N GLY A 228 -2.35 4.59 6.14
CA GLY A 228 -2.20 5.94 6.68
C GLY A 228 -2.80 6.09 8.09
N ALA A 229 -2.66 7.28 8.66
CA ALA A 229 -3.06 7.57 10.04
C ALA A 229 -4.56 7.90 10.18
N ASN A 230 -5.22 8.32 9.10
CA ASN A 230 -6.64 8.61 9.08
C ASN A 230 -7.46 7.32 9.32
N GLY A 231 -8.52 7.44 10.12
CA GLY A 231 -9.28 6.30 10.64
C GLY A 231 -8.73 5.75 11.98
N ALA A 232 -7.51 6.14 12.39
CA ALA A 232 -6.83 5.61 13.59
C ALA A 232 -6.89 4.08 13.70
N ARG A 233 -6.74 3.39 12.56
CA ARG A 233 -6.86 1.92 12.51
C ARG A 233 -5.77 1.19 13.28
N ILE A 234 -4.71 1.88 13.67
CA ILE A 234 -3.68 1.36 14.58
C ILE A 234 -4.28 0.86 15.92
N ARG A 235 -5.41 1.41 16.38
CA ARG A 235 -6.10 0.96 17.62
C ARG A 235 -7.05 -0.24 17.40
N LEU A 236 -7.26 -0.64 16.15
CA LEU A 236 -8.21 -1.68 15.74
C LEU A 236 -7.48 -2.96 15.30
N GLU A 237 -8.22 -4.05 15.20
CA GLU A 237 -7.70 -5.27 14.56
C GLU A 237 -7.59 -5.08 13.04
N PRO A 238 -6.49 -5.57 12.42
CA PRO A 238 -5.41 -6.35 13.04
C PRO A 238 -4.23 -5.52 13.56
N GLN A 239 -4.17 -4.22 13.26
CA GLN A 239 -2.97 -3.40 13.44
C GLN A 239 -2.49 -3.29 14.90
N ARG A 240 -3.43 -3.25 15.85
CA ARG A 240 -3.12 -3.16 17.28
C ARG A 240 -2.30 -4.34 17.80
N ASN A 241 -2.35 -5.49 17.11
CA ASN A 241 -1.67 -6.73 17.50
C ASN A 241 -0.50 -7.09 16.58
N TRP A 242 -0.16 -6.26 15.60
CA TRP A 242 1.02 -6.50 14.78
C TRP A 242 2.28 -6.42 15.63
N GLN A 243 3.14 -7.42 15.49
CA GLN A 243 4.38 -7.50 16.25
C GLN A 243 5.18 -6.20 16.16
N VAL A 244 5.37 -5.70 14.93
CA VAL A 244 6.13 -4.48 14.61
C VAL A 244 5.64 -3.22 15.35
N ASN A 245 4.37 -3.20 15.77
CA ASN A 245 3.77 -2.07 16.48
C ASN A 245 3.94 -2.15 18.00
N ASN A 246 4.60 -3.19 18.52
CA ASN A 246 4.80 -3.42 19.95
C ASN A 246 3.48 -3.28 20.76
N PRO A 247 2.56 -4.26 20.67
CA PRO A 247 1.18 -4.12 21.17
C PRO A 247 1.06 -3.67 22.63
N PHE A 248 2.00 -4.07 23.50
CA PHE A 248 2.01 -3.64 24.89
C PHE A 248 2.32 -2.14 25.03
N GLN A 249 3.42 -1.68 24.42
CA GLN A 249 3.77 -0.26 24.41
C GLN A 249 2.68 0.58 23.74
N LEU A 250 2.20 0.13 22.58
CA LEU A 250 1.13 0.80 21.84
C LEU A 250 -0.14 0.93 22.69
N GLY A 251 -0.54 -0.14 23.40
CA GLY A 251 -1.71 -0.12 24.28
C GLY A 251 -1.59 0.93 25.39
N THR A 252 -0.40 1.10 25.98
CA THR A 252 -0.15 2.15 26.96
C THR A 252 -0.28 3.55 26.35
N VAL A 253 0.35 3.80 25.20
CA VAL A 253 0.29 5.12 24.54
C VAL A 253 -1.15 5.47 24.14
N LEU A 254 -1.87 4.54 23.52
CA LEU A 254 -3.24 4.75 23.09
C LEU A 254 -4.16 5.03 24.28
N ALA A 255 -4.05 4.28 25.37
CA ALA A 255 -4.87 4.52 26.57
C ALA A 255 -4.66 5.93 27.16
N THR A 256 -3.41 6.42 27.17
CA THR A 256 -3.10 7.79 27.61
C THR A 256 -3.69 8.83 26.66
N LEU A 257 -3.51 8.67 25.34
CA LEU A 257 -4.04 9.60 24.34
C LEU A 257 -5.58 9.62 24.31
N GLU A 258 -6.23 8.46 24.47
CA GLU A 258 -7.70 8.35 24.59
C GLU A 258 -8.21 9.03 25.88
N GLY A 259 -7.44 8.97 26.97
CA GLY A 259 -7.72 9.73 28.19
C GLY A 259 -7.72 11.25 27.94
N ILE A 260 -6.65 11.77 27.31
CA ILE A 260 -6.53 13.17 26.93
C ILE A 260 -7.66 13.59 25.98
N GLN A 261 -7.97 12.76 24.98
CA GLN A 261 -9.08 12.99 24.05
C GLN A 261 -10.40 13.18 24.78
N LYS A 262 -10.71 12.26 25.69
CA LYS A 262 -11.97 12.27 26.43
C LYS A 262 -12.08 13.50 27.31
N GLU A 263 -11.01 13.87 28.00
CA GLU A 263 -10.96 15.07 28.84
C GLU A 263 -11.18 16.34 28.01
N PHE A 264 -10.45 16.50 26.90
CA PHE A 264 -10.61 17.64 26.00
C PHE A 264 -12.04 17.72 25.44
N ASN A 265 -12.55 16.66 24.80
CA ASN A 265 -13.87 16.67 24.16
C ASN A 265 -15.01 16.90 25.18
N SER A 266 -14.86 16.38 26.41
CA SER A 266 -15.84 16.61 27.48
C SER A 266 -15.82 18.05 27.98
N ALA A 267 -14.65 18.70 28.00
CA ALA A 267 -14.52 20.10 28.41
C ALA A 267 -15.12 21.08 27.38
N GLN A 268 -15.18 20.70 26.10
CA GLN A 268 -15.82 21.50 25.04
C GLN A 268 -17.36 21.42 25.07
N SER A 269 -17.91 20.32 25.63
CA SER A 269 -19.35 20.07 25.69
C SER A 269 -20.05 21.08 26.63
N GLY A 270 -20.85 22.00 26.07
CA GLY A 270 -21.69 22.93 26.84
C GLY A 270 -21.21 24.38 26.91
N LEU A 271 -20.13 24.74 26.22
CA LEU A 271 -19.70 26.13 26.04
C LEU A 271 -20.52 26.82 24.95
N ILE A 272 -21.12 27.97 25.28
CA ILE A 272 -22.02 28.74 24.39
C ILE A 272 -21.31 29.23 23.10
N PHE A 273 -19.98 29.30 23.11
CA PHE A 273 -19.16 29.89 22.03
C PHE A 273 -18.21 28.92 21.33
N SER A 274 -18.12 27.64 21.75
CA SER A 274 -17.20 26.64 21.15
C SER A 274 -17.97 25.38 20.76
N GLY A 275 -19.00 25.58 19.92
CA GLY A 275 -19.98 24.56 19.57
C GLY A 275 -19.35 23.23 19.19
N ASP A 276 -19.85 22.11 19.74
CA ASP A 276 -19.48 20.72 19.46
C ASP A 276 -18.02 20.45 19.04
N LYS A 277 -17.03 21.23 19.50
CA LYS A 277 -15.63 21.10 19.05
C LYS A 277 -15.03 19.83 19.63
N MET A 278 -14.39 19.03 18.77
CA MET A 278 -13.80 17.76 19.17
C MET A 278 -12.50 17.48 18.44
N VAL A 279 -11.65 16.67 19.05
CA VAL A 279 -10.46 16.08 18.44
C VAL A 279 -10.62 14.56 18.33
N SER A 280 -10.22 14.00 17.18
CA SER A 280 -10.19 12.55 16.94
C SER A 280 -8.93 11.91 17.53
N ILE A 281 -8.97 10.60 17.77
CA ILE A 281 -7.76 9.90 18.24
C ILE A 281 -6.74 9.79 17.10
N ALA A 282 -7.21 9.74 15.84
CA ALA A 282 -6.35 9.83 14.66
C ALA A 282 -5.51 11.11 14.64
N ASP A 283 -6.12 12.26 14.92
CA ASP A 283 -5.41 13.52 14.99
C ASP A 283 -4.50 13.60 16.23
N LEU A 284 -4.93 13.12 17.40
CA LEU A 284 -4.07 13.11 18.59
C LEU A 284 -2.83 12.23 18.47
N ILE A 285 -2.92 11.10 17.78
CA ILE A 285 -1.75 10.25 17.50
C ILE A 285 -0.72 11.02 16.69
N VAL A 286 -1.14 11.68 15.61
CA VAL A 286 -0.25 12.48 14.75
C VAL A 286 0.28 13.69 15.51
N LEU A 287 -0.59 14.40 16.25
CA LEU A 287 -0.23 15.57 17.06
C LEU A 287 0.78 15.22 18.15
N GLY A 288 0.64 14.05 18.78
CA GLY A 288 1.61 13.54 19.75
C GLY A 288 2.98 13.31 19.12
N GLY A 289 3.04 12.74 17.91
CA GLY A 289 4.28 12.64 17.14
C GLY A 289 4.92 14.00 16.85
N CYS A 290 4.11 14.99 16.44
CA CYS A 290 4.59 16.37 16.25
C CYS A 290 5.17 16.94 17.55
N ALA A 291 4.47 16.81 18.68
CA ALA A 291 4.94 17.27 19.99
C ALA A 291 6.27 16.61 20.40
N GLY A 292 6.40 15.30 20.16
CA GLY A 292 7.63 14.56 20.42
C GLY A 292 8.83 15.10 19.62
N ILE A 293 8.63 15.42 18.34
CA ILE A 293 9.67 15.98 17.47
C ILE A 293 10.04 17.40 17.87
N GLU A 294 9.05 18.26 18.16
CA GLU A 294 9.30 19.62 18.64
C GLU A 294 10.10 19.61 19.95
N LYS A 295 9.75 18.72 20.88
CA LYS A 295 10.53 18.52 22.11
C LYS A 295 11.96 18.04 21.80
N ALA A 296 12.12 17.03 20.95
CA ALA A 296 13.44 16.49 20.62
C ALA A 296 14.37 17.50 19.93
N ALA A 297 13.81 18.35 19.06
CA ALA A 297 14.53 19.46 18.44
C ALA A 297 14.90 20.53 19.47
N LYS A 298 13.98 20.86 20.39
CA LYS A 298 14.24 21.81 21.48
C LYS A 298 15.34 21.32 22.41
N ASP A 299 15.37 20.03 22.73
CA ASP A 299 16.44 19.40 23.52
C ASP A 299 17.80 19.44 22.78
N ALA A 300 17.77 19.51 21.44
CA ALA A 300 18.95 19.73 20.60
C ALA A 300 19.35 21.22 20.46
N GLY A 301 18.58 22.14 21.06
CA GLY A 301 18.81 23.59 20.98
C GLY A 301 18.14 24.28 19.79
N HIS A 302 17.21 23.62 19.10
CA HIS A 302 16.50 24.15 17.95
C HIS A 302 15.02 24.39 18.27
N ASP A 303 14.57 25.63 18.09
CA ASP A 303 13.15 25.97 18.23
C ASP A 303 12.45 25.82 16.87
N VAL A 304 11.62 24.79 16.75
CA VAL A 304 10.90 24.47 15.51
C VAL A 304 9.44 24.17 15.82
N THR A 305 8.57 24.44 14.86
CA THR A 305 7.17 24.02 14.88
C THR A 305 6.97 23.00 13.79
N VAL A 306 6.40 21.84 14.13
CA VAL A 306 6.07 20.80 13.16
C VAL A 306 4.67 21.08 12.62
N PRO A 307 4.51 21.29 11.30
CA PRO A 307 3.19 21.54 10.73
C PRO A 307 2.22 20.39 11.02
N PHE A 308 1.01 20.76 11.45
CA PHE A 308 -0.08 19.84 11.75
C PHE A 308 -1.38 20.38 11.15
N ALA A 309 -2.16 19.49 10.52
CA ALA A 309 -3.48 19.81 10.01
C ALA A 309 -4.50 18.85 10.65
N PRO A 310 -5.52 19.33 11.38
CA PRO A 310 -6.59 18.49 11.90
C PRO A 310 -7.53 18.06 10.76
N GLY A 311 -8.48 17.19 11.07
CA GLY A 311 -9.52 16.72 10.15
C GLY A 311 -9.51 15.22 9.90
N ARG A 312 -8.59 14.46 10.53
CA ARG A 312 -8.70 12.99 10.51
C ARG A 312 -9.89 12.57 11.38
N ALA A 313 -10.52 11.46 11.01
CA ALA A 313 -11.61 10.88 11.78
C ALA A 313 -11.29 9.46 12.24
N ASP A 314 -12.14 8.93 13.11
CA ASP A 314 -11.92 7.64 13.77
C ASP A 314 -12.84 6.58 13.15
N ALA A 315 -12.27 5.63 12.40
CA ALA A 315 -13.01 4.51 11.83
C ALA A 315 -13.41 3.49 12.91
N SER A 316 -14.47 2.73 12.68
CA SER A 316 -14.88 1.63 13.55
C SER A 316 -14.29 0.27 13.12
N GLN A 317 -14.43 -0.74 13.98
CA GLN A 317 -14.00 -2.10 13.65
C GLN A 317 -14.86 -2.72 12.53
N GLU A 318 -16.15 -2.39 12.49
CA GLU A 318 -17.10 -2.82 11.46
C GLU A 318 -16.79 -2.21 10.09
N GLN A 319 -16.15 -1.03 10.09
CA GLN A 319 -15.63 -0.34 8.90
C GLN A 319 -14.22 -0.83 8.48
N THR A 320 -13.74 -1.93 9.04
CA THR A 320 -12.39 -2.45 8.81
C THR A 320 -12.41 -3.93 8.41
N GLU A 321 -12.10 -4.21 7.15
CA GLU A 321 -11.97 -5.60 6.64
C GLU A 321 -10.63 -6.20 7.09
N VAL A 322 -10.63 -6.90 8.24
CA VAL A 322 -9.42 -7.45 8.88
C VAL A 322 -8.54 -8.25 7.91
N ASP A 323 -9.14 -9.13 7.11
CA ASP A 323 -8.42 -9.95 6.13
C ASP A 323 -7.75 -9.12 5.03
N SER A 324 -8.30 -7.96 4.68
CA SER A 324 -7.71 -7.04 3.70
C SER A 324 -6.56 -6.24 4.29
N PHE A 325 -6.62 -5.90 5.58
CA PHE A 325 -5.56 -5.14 6.27
C PHE A 325 -4.30 -5.97 6.52
N ARG A 326 -4.36 -7.31 6.54
CA ARG A 326 -3.17 -8.16 6.68
C ARG A 326 -2.10 -7.89 5.60
N TYR A 327 -2.50 -7.42 4.41
CA TYR A 327 -1.60 -7.07 3.32
C TYR A 327 -0.88 -5.72 3.51
N LEU A 328 -1.24 -4.98 4.57
CA LEU A 328 -0.56 -3.75 5.00
C LEU A 328 0.39 -4.01 6.17
N GLU A 329 0.42 -5.22 6.74
CA GLU A 329 1.37 -5.56 7.80
C GLU A 329 2.80 -5.58 7.22
N PRO A 330 3.70 -4.70 7.69
CA PRO A 330 5.03 -4.58 7.11
C PRO A 330 5.83 -5.84 7.41
N GLN A 331 6.38 -6.47 6.37
CA GLN A 331 7.29 -7.61 6.52
C GLN A 331 8.70 -7.16 6.93
N ALA A 332 9.06 -5.92 6.57
CA ALA A 332 10.17 -5.18 7.12
C ALA A 332 9.82 -3.69 7.14
N ASP A 333 10.45 -2.97 8.06
CA ASP A 333 10.39 -1.53 8.18
C ASP A 333 11.77 -1.05 8.64
N GLY A 334 12.63 -0.72 7.67
CA GLY A 334 13.99 -0.26 7.93
C GLY A 334 14.05 1.05 8.71
N PHE A 335 12.99 1.87 8.69
CA PHE A 335 12.91 3.09 9.50
C PHE A 335 12.79 2.78 11.00
N ARG A 336 12.21 1.62 11.35
CA ARG A 336 12.18 1.07 12.73
C ARG A 336 13.22 -0.03 12.97
N ASN A 337 14.17 -0.23 12.06
CA ASN A 337 15.14 -1.32 12.09
C ASN A 337 14.50 -2.72 12.32
N TYR A 338 13.36 -2.96 11.67
CA TYR A 338 12.59 -4.19 11.78
C TYR A 338 12.65 -5.00 10.48
N LYS A 339 12.88 -6.30 10.59
CA LYS A 339 12.74 -7.27 9.50
C LYS A 339 12.27 -8.60 10.10
N ARG A 340 11.27 -9.24 9.47
CA ARG A 340 10.88 -10.60 9.87
C ARG A 340 11.98 -11.61 9.55
N SER A 341 12.21 -12.54 10.47
CA SER A 341 13.30 -13.52 10.44
C SER A 341 13.35 -14.41 9.19
N HIS A 342 12.23 -14.60 8.48
CA HIS A 342 12.13 -15.52 7.34
C HIS A 342 12.15 -14.81 5.98
N HIS A 343 12.40 -13.49 5.93
CA HIS A 343 12.43 -12.76 4.67
C HIS A 343 13.82 -12.85 4.01
N THR A 344 13.86 -13.36 2.77
CA THR A 344 15.13 -13.63 2.06
C THR A 344 15.76 -12.39 1.44
N THR A 345 14.96 -11.38 1.09
CA THR A 345 15.42 -10.09 0.57
C THR A 345 16.28 -9.34 1.60
N ALA A 346 17.31 -8.64 1.14
CA ALA A 346 18.21 -7.87 2.00
C ALA A 346 17.46 -6.69 2.67
N ALA A 347 17.86 -6.29 3.87
CA ALA A 347 17.10 -5.29 4.63
C ALA A 347 17.11 -3.90 3.96
N GLU A 348 18.20 -3.55 3.28
CA GLU A 348 18.36 -2.31 2.53
C GLU A 348 17.49 -2.27 1.26
N GLU A 349 17.29 -3.40 0.59
CA GLU A 349 16.37 -3.48 -0.55
C GLU A 349 14.93 -3.30 -0.10
N MET A 350 14.55 -3.91 1.04
CA MET A 350 13.23 -3.71 1.65
C MET A 350 13.03 -2.29 2.18
N LEU A 351 14.10 -1.63 2.66
CA LEU A 351 14.04 -0.21 3.03
C LEU A 351 13.71 0.67 1.81
N VAL A 352 14.36 0.44 0.67
CA VAL A 352 14.09 1.18 -0.57
C VAL A 352 12.67 0.90 -1.08
N ASP A 353 12.23 -0.36 -1.08
CA ASP A 353 10.84 -0.71 -1.41
C ASP A 353 9.85 0.01 -0.48
N LYS A 354 10.11 0.01 0.83
CA LYS A 354 9.26 0.72 1.79
C LYS A 354 9.24 2.23 1.56
N ALA A 355 10.39 2.83 1.27
CA ALA A 355 10.49 4.25 0.93
C ALA A 355 9.70 4.59 -0.34
N GLN A 356 9.77 3.73 -1.36
CA GLN A 356 8.98 3.89 -2.59
C GLN A 356 7.49 3.82 -2.31
N GLN A 357 7.04 2.86 -1.50
CA GLN A 357 5.64 2.78 -1.07
C GLN A 357 5.19 4.06 -0.35
N LEU A 358 6.06 4.62 0.49
CA LEU A 358 5.82 5.88 1.20
C LEU A 358 6.02 7.13 0.32
N THR A 359 6.27 6.96 -0.98
CA THR A 359 6.51 8.05 -1.95
C THR A 359 7.69 8.96 -1.58
N LEU A 360 8.65 8.42 -0.84
CA LEU A 360 9.84 9.13 -0.39
C LEU A 360 10.92 9.09 -1.46
N THR A 361 11.60 10.21 -1.62
CA THR A 361 12.86 10.33 -2.36
C THR A 361 14.02 9.77 -1.53
N ALA A 362 15.16 9.49 -2.16
CA ALA A 362 16.34 9.03 -1.43
C ALA A 362 16.82 10.02 -0.34
N PRO A 363 16.82 11.36 -0.54
CA PRO A 363 17.12 12.32 0.53
C PRO A 363 16.12 12.25 1.70
N GLU A 364 14.81 12.19 1.41
CA GLU A 364 13.78 12.08 2.45
C GLU A 364 13.90 10.77 3.24
N MET A 365 14.17 9.65 2.56
CA MET A 365 14.48 8.37 3.21
C MET A 365 15.70 8.49 4.12
N THR A 366 16.78 9.11 3.63
CA THR A 366 18.04 9.29 4.36
C THR A 366 17.81 10.06 5.65
N VAL A 367 17.21 11.26 5.57
CA VAL A 367 16.98 12.12 6.73
C VAL A 367 16.05 11.45 7.74
N LEU A 368 14.99 10.76 7.27
CA LEU A 368 14.07 10.03 8.15
C LEU A 368 14.76 8.87 8.87
N VAL A 369 15.58 8.06 8.19
CA VAL A 369 16.30 6.96 8.88
C VAL A 369 17.22 7.53 9.96
N GLY A 370 18.03 8.54 9.65
CA GLY A 370 18.95 9.13 10.62
C GLY A 370 18.23 9.71 11.84
N GLY A 371 17.16 10.47 11.62
CA GLY A 371 16.36 11.04 12.70
C GLY A 371 15.62 9.99 13.53
N MET A 372 14.99 9.00 12.88
CA MET A 372 14.27 7.93 13.59
C MET A 372 15.20 7.11 14.51
N ARG A 373 16.47 6.92 14.12
CA ARG A 373 17.47 6.25 14.96
C ARG A 373 17.78 7.05 16.23
N VAL A 374 18.10 8.34 16.12
CA VAL A 374 18.43 9.16 17.30
C VAL A 374 17.22 9.46 18.18
N LEU A 375 16.01 9.45 17.61
CA LEU A 375 14.74 9.51 18.35
C LEU A 375 14.39 8.17 19.04
N ASN A 376 15.25 7.16 18.92
CA ASN A 376 15.09 5.85 19.52
C ASN A 376 13.76 5.19 19.13
N ALA A 377 13.37 5.30 17.85
CA ALA A 377 12.11 4.78 17.32
C ALA A 377 12.22 3.34 16.77
N ASN A 378 13.27 2.62 17.15
CA ASN A 378 13.48 1.24 16.72
C ASN A 378 12.47 0.28 17.34
N PHE A 379 12.11 -0.74 16.56
CA PHE A 379 11.30 -1.85 17.05
C PHE A 379 11.95 -2.49 18.28
N ALA A 380 11.14 -2.71 19.32
CA ALA A 380 11.55 -3.27 20.60
C ALA A 380 12.74 -2.54 21.26
N GLN A 381 12.91 -1.24 20.99
CA GLN A 381 14.02 -0.42 21.52
C GLN A 381 15.42 -0.99 21.22
N SER A 382 15.56 -1.69 20.09
CA SER A 382 16.87 -2.18 19.63
C SER A 382 17.87 -1.03 19.51
N GLN A 383 19.10 -1.27 19.92
CA GLN A 383 20.19 -0.29 19.84
C GLN A 383 20.90 -0.26 18.48
N HIS A 384 20.48 -1.10 17.53
CA HIS A 384 21.06 -1.10 16.19
C HIS A 384 20.82 0.24 15.48
N GLY A 385 21.90 0.88 15.03
CA GLY A 385 21.84 2.16 14.34
C GLY A 385 21.65 3.37 15.25
N VAL A 386 21.46 3.20 16.57
CA VAL A 386 21.30 4.32 17.50
C VAL A 386 22.68 4.90 17.84
N PHE A 387 23.28 5.57 16.85
CA PHE A 387 24.63 6.12 16.96
C PHE A 387 24.60 7.51 17.61
N THR A 388 24.20 7.56 18.88
CA THR A 388 24.17 8.78 19.70
C THR A 388 24.22 8.43 21.18
N ASP A 389 24.84 9.28 21.98
CA ASP A 389 24.84 9.20 23.45
C ASP A 389 23.69 10.01 24.07
N ARG A 390 22.87 10.67 23.25
CA ARG A 390 21.74 11.52 23.64
C ARG A 390 20.45 11.10 22.91
N PRO A 391 19.98 9.85 23.10
CA PRO A 391 18.73 9.40 22.49
C PRO A 391 17.57 10.32 22.86
N GLU A 392 16.56 10.36 22.00
CA GLU A 392 15.42 11.30 22.08
C GLU A 392 15.79 12.79 21.84
N THR A 393 16.98 13.07 21.32
CA THR A 393 17.43 14.42 20.91
C THR A 393 17.63 14.44 19.39
N LEU A 394 16.91 15.32 18.68
CA LEU A 394 16.89 15.31 17.21
C LEU A 394 18.14 15.99 16.64
N THR A 395 19.12 15.18 16.27
CA THR A 395 20.46 15.61 15.85
C THR A 395 20.96 14.78 14.68
N ASN A 396 21.95 15.28 13.95
CA ASN A 396 22.58 14.53 12.86
C ASN A 396 23.60 13.45 13.33
N ASP A 397 23.62 13.11 14.63
CA ASP A 397 24.62 12.22 15.25
C ASP A 397 24.73 10.86 14.51
N PHE A 398 23.62 10.33 13.99
CA PHE A 398 23.62 9.12 13.17
C PHE A 398 24.65 9.19 12.03
N PHE A 399 24.65 10.28 11.26
CA PHE A 399 25.51 10.43 10.09
C PHE A 399 26.96 10.73 10.48
N VAL A 400 27.15 11.61 11.48
CA VAL A 400 28.48 11.95 11.99
C VAL A 400 29.20 10.69 12.49
N ASN A 401 28.52 9.87 13.29
CA ASN A 401 29.10 8.65 13.85
C ASN A 401 29.22 7.51 12.84
N LEU A 402 28.30 7.39 11.87
CA LEU A 402 28.39 6.39 10.81
C LEU A 402 29.60 6.63 9.90
N LEU A 403 29.88 7.91 9.59
CA LEU A 403 30.95 8.30 8.68
C LEU A 403 32.29 8.56 9.38
N ASP A 404 32.34 8.42 10.71
CA ASP A 404 33.55 8.52 11.51
C ASP A 404 34.58 7.45 11.10
N PHE A 405 35.69 7.91 10.52
CA PHE A 405 36.81 7.04 10.14
C PHE A 405 37.50 6.42 11.36
N GLY A 406 37.32 6.95 12.57
CA GLY A 406 37.76 6.34 13.81
C GLY A 406 37.04 5.03 14.15
N THR A 407 35.92 4.72 13.47
CA THR A 407 35.18 3.47 13.66
C THR A 407 35.50 2.46 12.54
N THR A 408 35.65 1.18 12.90
CA THR A 408 35.78 0.07 11.94
C THR A 408 34.63 -0.92 12.13
N TRP A 409 34.03 -1.34 11.02
CA TRP A 409 32.85 -2.21 11.02
C TRP A 409 33.21 -3.64 10.64
N LYS A 410 32.61 -4.61 11.33
CA LYS A 410 32.73 -6.03 11.00
C LYS A 410 31.38 -6.73 11.16
N ALA A 411 31.03 -7.58 10.20
CA ALA A 411 29.86 -8.43 10.31
C ALA A 411 29.97 -9.40 11.50
N THR A 412 28.88 -9.54 12.25
CA THR A 412 28.76 -10.49 13.38
C THR A 412 28.12 -11.81 12.95
N SER A 413 27.58 -11.87 11.73
CA SER A 413 26.95 -13.06 11.13
C SER A 413 27.48 -13.34 9.72
N GLU A 414 27.40 -14.60 9.28
CA GLU A 414 27.80 -15.02 7.92
C GLU A 414 26.95 -14.37 6.82
N ASN A 415 25.67 -14.10 7.13
CA ASN A 415 24.74 -13.44 6.21
C ASN A 415 24.93 -11.92 6.15
N GLU A 416 25.85 -11.36 6.94
CA GLU A 416 26.10 -9.92 7.04
C GLU A 416 24.81 -9.13 7.33
N ASP A 417 23.96 -9.64 8.22
CA ASP A 417 22.72 -8.98 8.63
C ASP A 417 22.93 -7.99 9.80
N GLU A 418 23.95 -8.26 10.61
CA GLU A 418 24.33 -7.49 11.81
C GLU A 418 25.83 -7.20 11.80
N PHE A 419 26.19 -6.05 12.34
CA PHE A 419 27.55 -5.53 12.33
C PHE A 419 27.89 -4.86 13.65
N GLU A 420 29.16 -4.99 14.04
CA GLU A 420 29.74 -4.33 15.20
C GLU A 420 30.75 -3.29 14.74
N GLY A 421 30.55 -2.05 15.19
CA GLY A 421 31.46 -0.93 15.01
C GLY A 421 32.37 -0.81 16.23
N ARG A 422 33.68 -0.89 16.01
CA ARG A 422 34.70 -0.77 17.06
C ARG A 422 35.57 0.45 16.83
N ASP A 423 36.09 1.03 17.91
CA ASP A 423 37.18 1.99 17.81
C ASP A 423 38.36 1.37 17.07
N ARG A 424 38.90 2.10 16.10
CA ARG A 424 39.94 1.58 15.20
C ARG A 424 41.29 1.42 15.89
N GLU A 425 41.59 2.21 16.91
CA GLU A 425 42.87 2.16 17.62
C GLU A 425 42.82 1.18 18.79
N THR A 426 41.76 1.23 19.60
CA THR A 426 41.65 0.44 20.84
C THR A 426 40.95 -0.90 20.62
N GLY A 427 40.12 -1.02 19.58
CA GLY A 427 39.27 -2.18 19.34
C GLY A 427 38.04 -2.25 20.26
N GLU A 428 37.75 -1.23 21.07
CA GLU A 428 36.59 -1.21 21.96
C GLU A 428 35.27 -1.15 21.15
N PRO A 429 34.24 -1.93 21.51
CA PRO A 429 32.91 -1.81 20.88
C PRO A 429 32.32 -0.43 21.12
N LYS A 430 31.89 0.24 20.05
CA LYS A 430 31.18 1.52 20.09
C LYS A 430 29.71 1.35 19.75
N TRP A 431 29.43 0.69 18.63
CA TRP A 431 28.09 0.65 18.04
C TRP A 431 27.74 -0.73 17.48
N THR A 432 26.45 -0.98 17.30
CA THR A 432 25.96 -2.08 16.48
C THR A 432 24.99 -1.55 15.44
N GLY A 433 24.92 -2.17 14.27
CA GLY A 433 24.03 -1.76 13.20
C GLY A 433 23.63 -2.93 12.33
N THR A 434 22.56 -2.76 11.56
CA THR A 434 22.11 -3.71 10.55
C THR A 434 22.47 -3.21 9.16
N ARG A 435 22.12 -3.99 8.13
CA ARG A 435 22.25 -3.57 6.73
C ARG A 435 21.48 -2.28 6.42
N ALA A 436 20.32 -2.08 7.07
CA ALA A 436 19.51 -0.87 6.89
C ALA A 436 20.20 0.39 7.46
N ASP A 437 21.17 0.22 8.36
CA ASP A 437 21.98 1.32 8.89
C ASP A 437 23.23 1.54 8.05
N LEU A 438 24.00 0.47 7.78
CA LEU A 438 25.31 0.58 7.13
C LEU A 438 25.24 0.84 5.63
N VAL A 439 24.09 0.63 4.98
CA VAL A 439 23.93 0.96 3.56
C VAL A 439 24.22 2.44 3.28
N PHE A 440 23.92 3.32 4.23
CA PHE A 440 24.20 4.77 4.15
C PHE A 440 25.70 5.11 4.26
N GLY A 441 26.54 4.17 4.69
CA GLY A 441 28.01 4.32 4.67
C GLY A 441 28.68 3.64 3.47
N SER A 442 27.92 2.87 2.68
CA SER A 442 28.43 1.90 1.69
C SER A 442 27.97 2.19 0.26
N ASN A 443 26.66 2.31 0.03
CA ASN A 443 26.14 2.66 -1.29
C ASN A 443 26.60 4.08 -1.65
N SER A 444 27.20 4.26 -2.83
CA SER A 444 27.85 5.52 -3.18
C SER A 444 26.90 6.73 -3.23
N GLU A 445 25.64 6.53 -3.62
CA GLU A 445 24.65 7.61 -3.66
C GLU A 445 24.11 7.92 -2.26
N LEU A 446 23.73 6.90 -1.49
CA LEU A 446 23.25 7.11 -0.11
C LEU A 446 24.35 7.66 0.80
N ARG A 447 25.61 7.28 0.56
CA ARG A 447 26.76 7.85 1.26
C ARG A 447 26.93 9.34 0.94
N ALA A 448 26.81 9.74 -0.32
CA ALA A 448 26.88 11.16 -0.67
C ALA A 448 25.77 11.97 0.03
N LEU A 449 24.57 11.39 0.21
CA LEU A 449 23.50 12.02 0.98
C LEU A 449 23.79 12.06 2.49
N ALA A 450 24.36 11.00 3.04
CA ALA A 450 24.78 10.96 4.44
C ALA A 450 25.87 12.01 4.73
N GLU A 451 26.82 12.20 3.81
CA GLU A 451 27.88 13.20 3.92
C GLU A 451 27.31 14.63 4.02
N VAL A 452 26.26 14.95 3.26
CA VAL A 452 25.56 16.24 3.37
C VAL A 452 25.05 16.46 4.78
N TYR A 453 24.45 15.47 5.43
CA TYR A 453 23.93 15.63 6.79
C TYR A 453 25.01 15.50 7.87
N ALA A 454 26.22 15.02 7.56
CA ALA A 454 27.31 14.87 8.52
C ALA A 454 28.23 16.10 8.65
N PHE A 455 28.11 17.11 7.78
CA PHE A 455 28.90 18.35 7.91
C PHE A 455 28.56 19.11 9.21
N ASP A 456 29.55 19.83 9.75
CA ASP A 456 29.43 20.59 11.00
C ASP A 456 28.33 21.67 10.94
N ASP A 457 28.03 22.19 9.75
CA ASP A 457 27.02 23.23 9.50
C ASP A 457 25.64 22.67 9.09
N SER A 458 25.47 21.35 9.10
CA SER A 458 24.23 20.71 8.63
C SER A 458 23.16 20.45 9.70
N GLN A 459 23.39 20.81 10.97
CA GLN A 459 22.42 20.57 12.05
C GLN A 459 21.05 21.20 11.77
N GLU A 460 21.03 22.50 11.45
CA GLU A 460 19.77 23.20 11.16
C GLU A 460 19.07 22.63 9.93
N LYS A 461 19.83 22.35 8.87
CA LYS A 461 19.32 21.72 7.65
C LYS A 461 18.72 20.33 7.94
N PHE A 462 19.41 19.51 8.73
CA PHE A 462 18.95 18.18 9.11
C PHE A 462 17.62 18.26 9.84
N VAL A 463 17.49 19.14 10.84
CA VAL A 463 16.23 19.32 11.59
C VAL A 463 15.09 19.76 10.66
N GLN A 464 15.34 20.77 9.81
CA GLN A 464 14.32 21.28 8.88
C GLN A 464 13.87 20.21 7.86
N ASP A 465 14.82 19.49 7.26
CA ASP A 465 14.53 18.43 6.29
C ASP A 465 13.82 17.25 6.96
N PHE A 466 14.19 16.91 8.21
CA PHE A 466 13.51 15.87 8.98
C PHE A 466 12.06 16.24 9.27
N VAL A 467 11.82 17.47 9.73
CA VAL A 467 10.45 17.99 9.98
C VAL A 467 9.64 17.98 8.69
N ALA A 468 10.21 18.42 7.56
CA ALA A 468 9.52 18.41 6.28
C ALA A 468 9.14 17.00 5.82
N ALA A 469 10.07 16.04 5.91
CA ALA A 469 9.84 14.65 5.54
C ALA A 469 8.83 13.97 6.49
N TRP A 470 8.88 14.28 7.79
CA TRP A 470 7.90 13.82 8.77
C TRP A 470 6.49 14.35 8.47
N THR A 471 6.36 15.66 8.24
CA THR A 471 5.08 16.29 7.89
C THR A 471 4.49 15.70 6.61
N LYS A 472 5.32 15.45 5.58
CA LYS A 472 4.89 14.73 4.38
C LYS A 472 4.32 13.37 4.74
N MET A 473 5.07 12.57 5.50
CA MET A 473 4.67 11.23 5.95
C MET A 473 3.32 11.22 6.68
N MET A 474 3.12 12.17 7.60
CA MET A 474 1.88 12.25 8.37
C MET A 474 0.66 12.61 7.50
N ASN A 475 0.87 13.21 6.33
CA ASN A 475 -0.20 13.69 5.45
C ASN A 475 -0.38 12.86 4.16
N LEU A 476 0.27 11.71 4.02
CA LEU A 476 0.18 10.88 2.80
C LEU A 476 -1.23 10.42 2.44
N ASP A 477 -2.13 10.29 3.43
CA ASP A 477 -3.52 9.87 3.26
C ASP A 477 -4.54 11.03 3.36
N ARG A 478 -4.07 12.28 3.44
CA ARG A 478 -4.91 13.48 3.60
C ARG A 478 -5.46 14.00 2.28
N PHE A 479 -6.14 13.12 1.55
CA PHE A 479 -6.81 13.46 0.29
C PHE A 479 -8.04 14.36 0.49
N ASP A 480 -8.50 14.55 1.73
CA ASP A 480 -9.49 15.56 2.09
C ASP A 480 -8.97 17.00 2.00
N LEU A 481 -7.64 17.17 1.99
CA LEU A 481 -6.97 18.48 1.87
C LEU A 481 -6.47 18.78 0.44
N SER A 482 -6.57 17.81 -0.49
CA SER A 482 -5.94 17.86 -1.81
C SER A 482 -6.81 18.45 -2.91
#